data_AF-A0A7J6TSF2-F1
#
_entry.id   AF-A0A7J6TSF2-F1
#
_cell.length_a   1.000
_cell.length_b   1.000
_cell.length_c   1.000
_cell.angle_alpha   90.00
_cell.angle_beta   90.00
_cell.angle_gamma   90.00
#
_symmetry.space_group_name_H-M   'P 1'
#
loop_
_entity.id
_entity.type
_entity.pdbx_description
1 polymer ?
#
loop_
_entity_poly.entity_id
_entity_poly.type
_entity_poly.pdbx_seq_one_letter_code
_entity_poly.pdbx_strand_id
1 'polypeptide(L)'
;DYLNVVVQILQQVTPLRNALLTKKQDLDVSRTDVTEALAELFRKTYNAKNFKGVVSPHEFLQVVSLKSKKHFFTSQRDPAEFLTWLLNHLRPHKTINKIFKG
;
A
#
# COMPACT_ATOMS: atom_id res chain seq x y z
N ASP A 1 -3.72 2.20 14.81
CA ASP A 1 -2.26 2.06 14.62
C ASP A 1 -1.80 0.82 13.84
N TYR A 2 -2.47 -0.33 13.92
CA TYR A 2 -2.02 -1.55 13.23
C TYR A 2 -1.85 -1.42 11.70
N LEU A 3 -2.71 -0.64 11.02
CA LEU A 3 -2.61 -0.39 9.58
C LEU A 3 -1.27 0.23 9.20
N ASN A 4 -0.78 1.18 10.00
CA ASN A 4 0.50 1.85 9.76
C ASN A 4 1.68 0.88 9.95
N VAL A 5 1.61 0.03 10.98
CA VAL A 5 2.63 -1.01 11.23
C VAL A 5 2.74 -1.97 10.04
N VAL A 6 1.60 -2.45 9.52
CA VAL A 6 1.59 -3.35 8.35
C VAL A 6 2.20 -2.65 7.12
N VAL A 7 1.84 -1.40 6.87
CA VAL A 7 2.43 -0.61 5.77
C VAL A 7 3.94 -0.44 5.94
N GLN A 8 4.41 -0.09 7.14
CA GLN A 8 5.84 0.08 7.44
C GLN A 8 6.63 -1.23 7.28
N ILE A 9 6.06 -2.37 7.68
CA ILE A 9 6.68 -3.69 7.47
C ILE A 9 6.82 -3.99 5.97
N LEU A 10 5.79 -3.69 5.16
CA LEU A 10 5.85 -3.88 3.71
C LEU A 10 6.91 -2.99 3.04
N GLN A 11 7.20 -1.81 3.58
CA GLN A 11 8.28 -0.94 3.07
C GLN A 11 9.68 -1.56 3.24
N GLN A 12 9.87 -2.42 4.24
CA GLN A 12 11.14 -3.11 4.48
C GLN A 12 11.38 -4.27 3.50
N VAL A 13 10.33 -4.77 2.85
CA VAL A 13 10.45 -5.84 1.84
C VAL A 13 10.99 -5.24 0.54
N THR A 14 12.32 -5.25 0.39
CA THR A 14 13.02 -4.60 -0.73
C THR A 14 12.50 -4.96 -2.12
N PRO A 15 12.23 -6.24 -2.46
CA PRO A 15 11.67 -6.59 -3.78
C PRO A 15 10.30 -5.95 -4.02
N LEU A 16 9.44 -5.93 -3.00
CA LEU A 16 8.10 -5.35 -3.08
C LEU A 16 8.20 -3.84 -3.24
N ARG A 17 9.03 -3.18 -2.42
CA ARG A 17 9.30 -1.75 -2.51
C ARG A 17 9.75 -1.37 -3.92
N ASN A 18 10.75 -2.06 -4.46
CA ASN A 18 11.28 -1.75 -5.79
C ASN A 18 10.23 -1.96 -6.89
N ALA A 19 9.41 -3.02 -6.79
CA ALA A 19 8.32 -3.25 -7.73
C ALA A 19 7.25 -2.14 -7.69
N LEU A 20 6.91 -1.63 -6.50
CA LEU A 20 5.94 -0.54 -6.34
C LEU A 20 6.52 0.81 -6.82
N LEU A 21 7.79 1.09 -6.56
CA LEU A 21 8.45 2.32 -7.02
C LEU A 21 8.59 2.40 -8.54
N THR A 22 8.78 1.25 -9.20
CA THR A 22 8.92 1.15 -10.67
C THR A 22 7.59 0.99 -11.41
N LYS A 23 6.48 0.78 -10.69
CA LYS A 23 5.16 0.67 -11.29
C LYS A 23 4.79 1.99 -11.98
N LYS A 24 4.40 1.92 -13.26
CA LYS A 24 3.86 3.07 -14.01
C LYS A 24 2.62 3.59 -13.29
N GLN A 25 2.63 4.89 -13.00
CA GLN A 25 1.51 5.58 -12.40
C GLN A 25 0.35 5.65 -13.40
N ASP A 26 -0.85 5.30 -12.93
CA ASP A 26 -2.06 5.66 -13.65
C ASP A 26 -2.40 7.12 -13.32
N LEU A 27 -2.62 7.93 -14.36
CA LEU A 27 -2.95 9.35 -14.20
C LEU A 27 -4.44 9.56 -13.96
N ASP A 28 -5.27 8.54 -14.19
CA ASP A 28 -6.70 8.59 -13.90
C ASP A 28 -6.95 8.32 -12.41
N VAL A 29 -7.06 9.39 -11.64
CA VAL A 29 -7.33 9.35 -10.18
C VAL A 29 -8.62 8.59 -9.87
N SER A 30 -9.61 8.57 -10.77
CA SER A 30 -10.87 7.85 -10.56
C SER A 30 -10.71 6.32 -10.56
N ARG A 31 -9.60 5.82 -11.10
CA ARG A 31 -9.27 4.38 -11.19
C ARG A 31 -8.28 3.92 -10.13
N THR A 32 -7.91 4.77 -9.19
CA THR A 32 -6.94 4.44 -8.14
C THR A 32 -7.40 3.21 -7.35
N ASP A 33 -6.68 2.11 -7.52
CA ASP A 33 -6.85 0.89 -6.74
C ASP A 33 -5.92 0.89 -5.51
N VAL A 34 -6.06 -0.12 -4.66
CA VAL A 34 -5.25 -0.25 -3.43
C VAL A 34 -3.76 -0.33 -3.75
N THR A 35 -3.39 -0.95 -4.87
CA THR A 35 -2.00 -1.14 -5.29
C THR A 35 -1.38 0.18 -5.75
N GLU A 36 -2.11 0.99 -6.53
CA GLU A 36 -1.64 2.31 -6.97
C GLU A 36 -1.50 3.27 -5.78
N ALA A 37 -2.49 3.28 -4.88
CA ALA A 37 -2.42 4.11 -3.67
C ALA A 37 -1.23 3.73 -2.77
N LEU A 38 -0.93 2.43 -2.64
CA LEU A 38 0.24 1.96 -1.90
C LEU A 38 1.56 2.35 -2.61
N ALA A 39 1.60 2.23 -3.94
CA ALA A 39 2.75 2.65 -4.74
C ALA A 39 3.01 4.15 -4.60
N GLU A 40 1.97 4.98 -4.65
CA GLU A 40 2.08 6.42 -4.45
C GLU A 40 2.59 6.77 -3.05
N LEU A 41 2.08 6.12 -2.01
CA LEU A 41 2.58 6.28 -0.64
C LEU A 41 4.08 5.96 -0.55
N PHE A 42 4.52 4.89 -1.20
CA PHE A 42 5.93 4.50 -1.23
C PHE A 42 6.77 5.53 -1.99
N ARG A 43 6.32 5.99 -3.17
CA ARG A 43 7.00 7.04 -3.94
C ARG A 43 7.16 8.33 -3.12
N LYS A 44 6.11 8.75 -2.41
CA LYS A 44 6.15 9.92 -1.52
C LYS A 44 7.15 9.71 -0.37
N THR A 45 7.15 8.52 0.23
CA THR A 45 8.05 8.17 1.35
C THR A 45 9.52 8.15 0.93
N TYR A 46 9.83 7.62 -0.24
CA TYR A 46 11.21 7.51 -0.76
C TYR A 46 11.63 8.69 -1.64
N ASN A 47 10.85 9.76 -1.70
CA ASN A 47 11.24 10.98 -2.39
C ASN A 47 12.25 11.78 -1.54
N ALA A 48 13.52 11.78 -1.96
CA ALA A 48 14.60 12.51 -1.27
C ALA A 48 14.39 14.03 -1.19
N LYS A 49 13.46 14.61 -1.96
CA LYS A 49 13.13 16.05 -1.98
C LYS A 49 11.94 16.42 -1.09
N ASN A 50 11.47 15.51 -0.23
CA ASN A 50 10.29 15.79 0.58
C ASN A 50 10.63 16.81 1.70
N PHE A 51 9.93 17.94 1.72
CA PHE A 51 10.18 19.05 2.64
C PHE A 51 9.88 18.73 4.12
N LYS A 52 9.08 17.69 4.38
CA LYS A 52 8.75 17.20 5.72
C LYS A 52 9.18 15.74 5.81
N GLY A 53 9.93 15.38 6.85
CA GLY A 53 10.43 14.01 7.09
C GLY A 53 9.34 12.97 7.41
N VAL A 54 8.06 13.34 7.36
CA VAL A 54 6.92 12.45 7.65
C VAL A 54 5.93 12.50 6.50
N VAL A 55 5.70 11.35 5.87
CA VAL A 55 4.66 11.17 4.86
C VAL A 55 3.42 10.61 5.51
N SER A 56 2.31 11.31 5.30
CA SER A 56 1.00 10.93 5.80
C SER A 56 0.40 9.79 4.97
N PRO A 57 -0.07 8.68 5.58
CA PRO A 57 -0.69 7.58 4.85
C PRO A 57 -2.19 7.82 4.54
N HIS A 58 -2.73 9.00 4.84
CA HIS A 58 -4.18 9.23 4.83
C HIS A 58 -4.84 8.96 3.47
N GLU A 59 -4.20 9.31 2.36
CA GLU A 59 -4.73 9.01 1.01
C GLU A 59 -4.86 7.50 0.78
N PHE A 60 -3.84 6.73 1.15
CA PHE A 60 -3.89 5.28 1.09
C PHE A 60 -5.00 4.72 2.00
N LEU A 61 -5.11 5.24 3.22
CA LEU A 61 -6.14 4.82 4.17
C LEU A 61 -7.57 5.13 3.69
N GLN A 62 -7.79 6.23 2.96
CA GLN A 62 -9.08 6.52 2.33
C GLN A 62 -9.44 5.45 1.28
N VAL A 63 -8.49 5.06 0.44
CA VAL A 63 -8.70 4.00 -0.57
C VAL A 63 -8.96 2.66 0.11
N VAL A 64 -8.21 2.32 1.17
CA VAL A 64 -8.47 1.12 1.97
C VAL A 64 -9.87 1.16 2.57
N SER A 65 -10.29 2.29 3.14
CA SER A 65 -11.63 2.44 3.73
C SER A 65 -12.73 2.22 2.70
N LEU A 66 -12.60 2.80 1.50
CA LEU A 66 -13.56 2.63 0.42
C LEU A 66 -13.61 1.17 -0.07
N LYS A 67 -12.45 0.58 -0.41
CA LYS A 67 -12.37 -0.76 -1.02
C LYS A 67 -12.70 -1.88 -0.02
N SER A 68 -12.46 -1.66 1.27
CA SER A 68 -12.84 -2.59 2.34
C SER A 68 -14.25 -2.35 2.88
N LYS A 69 -15.02 -1.37 2.36
CA LYS A 69 -16.33 -0.97 2.91
C LYS A 69 -16.25 -0.66 4.42
N LYS A 70 -15.20 0.06 4.82
CA LYS A 70 -14.89 0.44 6.21
C LYS A 70 -14.61 -0.74 7.16
N HIS A 71 -14.39 -1.95 6.65
CA HIS A 71 -14.17 -3.14 7.48
C HIS A 71 -13.01 -2.99 8.48
N PHE A 72 -11.92 -2.35 8.04
CA PHE A 72 -10.72 -2.08 8.84
C PHE A 72 -10.78 -0.81 9.71
N PHE A 73 -11.86 -0.01 9.59
CA PHE A 73 -12.04 1.28 10.27
C PHE A 73 -13.17 1.29 11.29
N THR A 74 -14.09 0.34 11.21
CA THR A 74 -15.25 0.25 12.12
C THR A 74 -14.91 -0.30 13.50
N SER A 75 -13.82 -1.06 13.62
CA SER A 75 -13.29 -1.60 14.88
C SER A 75 -11.80 -1.95 14.70
N GLN A 76 -11.06 -2.12 15.79
CA GLN A 76 -9.72 -2.71 15.70
C GLN A 76 -9.83 -4.13 15.14
N ARG A 77 -9.00 -4.44 14.15
CA ARG A 77 -8.92 -5.74 13.50
C ARG A 77 -7.55 -6.35 13.69
N ASP A 78 -7.47 -7.63 13.39
CA ASP A 78 -6.22 -8.36 13.41
C ASP A 78 -5.27 -7.82 12.31
N PRO A 79 -3.99 -7.52 12.61
CA PRO A 79 -3.03 -7.06 11.62
C PRO A 79 -2.79 -8.07 10.48
N ALA A 80 -2.83 -9.37 10.76
CA ALA A 80 -2.66 -10.43 9.78
C ALA A 80 -3.86 -10.53 8.83
N GLU A 81 -5.08 -10.24 9.32
CA GLU A 81 -6.27 -10.13 8.47
C GLU A 81 -6.09 -9.00 7.44
N PHE A 82 -5.66 -7.82 7.91
CA PHE A 82 -5.40 -6.70 7.01
C PHE A 82 -4.26 -6.97 6.04
N LEU A 83 -3.16 -7.56 6.52
CA LEU A 83 -2.04 -7.96 5.66
C LEU A 83 -2.51 -8.92 4.57
N THR A 84 -3.28 -9.94 4.93
CA THR A 84 -3.84 -10.91 3.97
C THR A 84 -4.70 -10.20 2.93
N TRP A 85 -5.64 -9.34 3.36
CA TRP A 85 -6.48 -8.56 2.45
C TRP A 85 -5.66 -7.68 1.51
N LEU A 86 -4.63 -7.01 2.02
CA LEU A 86 -3.76 -6.12 1.24
C LEU A 86 -2.95 -6.91 0.20
N LEU A 87 -2.35 -8.04 0.60
CA LEU A 87 -1.62 -8.92 -0.31
C LEU A 87 -2.52 -9.42 -1.45
N ASN A 88 -3.80 -9.67 -1.19
CA ASN A 88 -4.74 -10.12 -2.22
C ASN A 88 -4.97 -9.07 -3.31
N HIS A 89 -4.89 -7.79 -2.96
CA HIS A 89 -4.95 -6.69 -3.94
C HIS A 89 -3.66 -6.56 -4.75
N LEU A 90 -2.52 -6.98 -4.18
CA LEU A 90 -1.22 -6.96 -4.84
C LEU A 90 -0.99 -8.16 -5.77
N ARG A 91 -1.62 -9.32 -5.46
CA ARG A 91 -1.47 -10.60 -6.17
C ARG A 91 -1.73 -10.56 -7.70
N PRO A 92 -2.70 -9.80 -8.24
CA PRO A 92 -2.92 -9.71 -9.68
C PRO A 92 -1.72 -9.14 -10.45
N HIS A 93 -0.85 -8.39 -9.78
CA HIS A 93 0.32 -7.80 -10.42
C HIS A 93 1.42 -8.86 -10.59
N LYS A 94 1.63 -9.32 -11.83
CA LYS A 94 2.57 -10.42 -12.16
C LYS A 94 3.96 -10.26 -11.53
N THR A 95 4.49 -9.04 -11.51
CA THR A 95 5.80 -8.74 -10.89
C THR A 95 5.79 -8.92 -9.38
N ILE A 96 4.69 -8.55 -8.71
CA ILE A 96 4.58 -8.63 -7.25
C ILE A 96 4.26 -10.06 -6.82
N ASN A 97 3.43 -10.78 -7.56
CA ASN A 97 3.08 -12.17 -7.27
C ASN A 97 4.31 -13.11 -7.25
N LYS A 98 5.30 -12.83 -8.10
CA LYS A 98 6.57 -13.60 -8.12
C LYS A 98 7.37 -13.48 -6.83
N ILE A 99 7.19 -12.39 -6.06
CA ILE A 99 7.90 -12.16 -4.79
C ILE A 99 7.43 -13.14 -3.70
N PHE A 100 6.16 -13.56 -3.77
CA PHE A 100 5.52 -14.38 -2.73
C PHE A 100 5.41 -15.87 -3.11
N LYS A 101 5.86 -16.26 -4.30
CA LYS A 101 5.86 -17.64 -4.79
C LYS A 101 7.24 -18.29 -4.72
N GLY A 102 7.88 -18.19 -3.54
CA GLY A 102 9.07 -18.98 -3.23
C GLY A 102 8.79 -20.46 -3.34
#